data_AF-A0A959Z171-F1
#
_entry.id   AF-A0A959Z171-F1
#
_cell.length_a   1.000
_cell.length_b   1.000
_cell.length_c   1.000
_cell.angle_alpha   90.00
_cell.angle_beta   90.00
_cell.angle_gamma   90.00
#
_symmetry.space_group_name_H-M   'P 1'
#
loop_
_entity.id
_entity.type
_entity.pdbx_description
1 polymer ?
#
loop_
_entity_poly.entity_id
_entity_poly.type
_entity_poly.pdbx_seq_one_letter_code
_entity_poly.pdbx_strand_id
1 'polypeptide(L)'
;FEVVEGGYTLEFYGLVHKRFDMVKGSSITWSGDPVKAGLDLTALYRSTTAPYALVSGSESLPEEEQNRLKKPLPFDVLIHFGGRMDDPELTFTLDLDDQYRRRFPMVDGRLEALDQPGNKEELERQV
;
A
#
# COMPACT_ATOMS: atom_id res chain seq x y z
N PHE A 1 9.76 -0.92 23.62
CA PHE A 1 10.69 -1.80 22.90
C PHE A 1 10.64 -1.38 21.44
N GLU A 2 11.78 -1.14 20.82
CA GLU A 2 11.87 -0.69 19.42
C GLU A 2 12.13 -1.93 18.55
N VAL A 3 11.30 -2.15 17.53
CA VAL A 3 11.46 -3.30 16.63
C VAL A 3 12.50 -2.91 15.59
N VAL A 4 13.73 -3.39 15.77
CA VAL A 4 14.87 -3.04 14.90
C VAL A 4 14.97 -3.97 13.68
N GLU A 5 14.46 -5.20 13.77
CA GLU A 5 14.31 -6.11 12.63
C GLU A 5 13.40 -7.29 13.02
N GLY A 6 12.37 -7.57 12.21
CA GLY A 6 11.45 -8.68 12.44
C GLY A 6 10.57 -8.88 11.21
N GLY A 7 10.63 -10.06 10.60
CA GLY A 7 9.71 -10.45 9.53
C GLY A 7 8.45 -11.02 10.16
N TYR A 8 7.33 -10.30 10.04
CA TYR A 8 6.02 -10.80 10.47
C TYR A 8 5.25 -11.30 9.25
N THR A 9 4.88 -12.58 9.25
CA THR A 9 4.08 -13.19 8.19
C THR A 9 2.62 -13.06 8.57
N LEU A 10 1.92 -12.12 7.93
CA LEU A 10 0.47 -12.00 8.03
C LEU A 10 -0.19 -12.75 6.89
N GLU A 11 -1.01 -13.74 7.20
CA GLU A 11 -1.90 -14.39 6.25
C GLU A 11 -3.15 -13.50 6.06
N PHE A 12 -3.08 -12.53 5.14
CA PHE A 12 -4.25 -11.73 4.77
C PHE A 12 -5.06 -12.45 3.70
N TYR A 13 -6.37 -12.61 3.85
CA TYR A 13 -7.37 -12.81 2.77
C TYR A 13 -6.90 -13.62 1.53
N GLY A 14 -6.16 -14.72 1.69
CA GLY A 14 -5.57 -15.48 0.57
C GLY A 14 -4.48 -14.74 -0.26
N LEU A 15 -4.12 -13.52 0.12
CA LEU A 15 -3.12 -12.66 -0.48
C LEU A 15 -1.73 -12.98 0.09
N VAL A 16 -1.11 -13.96 -0.57
CA VAL A 16 0.33 -14.11 -0.84
C VAL A 16 1.30 -13.94 0.34
N HIS A 17 2.06 -15.01 0.61
CA HIS A 17 3.32 -14.98 1.35
C HIS A 17 4.32 -13.98 0.71
N LYS A 18 4.22 -12.70 1.04
CA LYS A 18 5.19 -11.68 0.67
C LYS A 18 6.00 -11.32 1.90
N ARG A 19 7.31 -11.23 1.70
CA ARG A 19 8.23 -10.66 2.70
C ARG A 19 8.11 -9.15 2.59
N PHE A 20 7.72 -8.51 3.69
CA PHE A 20 7.67 -7.07 3.80
C PHE A 20 8.91 -6.59 4.56
N ASP A 21 9.47 -5.47 4.11
CA ASP A 21 10.53 -4.78 4.83
C ASP A 21 9.89 -3.81 5.82
N MET A 22 10.20 -3.94 7.11
CA MET A 22 9.67 -3.02 8.13
C MET A 22 10.32 -1.66 7.99
N VAL A 23 9.50 -0.61 7.92
CA VAL A 23 9.97 0.77 7.89
C VAL A 23 10.42 1.17 9.30
N LYS A 24 11.58 1.83 9.39
CA LYS A 24 12.13 2.32 10.65
C LYS A 24 11.13 3.25 11.34
N GLY A 25 11.03 3.13 12.67
CA GLY A 25 10.04 3.85 13.48
C GLY A 25 8.79 3.02 13.79
N SER A 26 8.61 1.87 13.12
CA SER A 26 7.57 0.91 13.47
C SER A 26 7.72 0.41 14.92
N SER A 27 6.64 0.40 15.68
CA SER A 27 6.65 0.02 17.10
C SER A 27 5.43 -0.79 17.54
N ILE A 28 5.63 -1.58 18.59
CA ILE A 28 4.56 -2.25 19.32
C ILE A 28 4.65 -1.80 20.78
N THR A 29 3.55 -1.27 21.30
CA THR A 29 3.49 -0.77 22.68
C THR A 29 2.65 -1.72 23.53
N TRP A 30 3.29 -2.39 24.48
CA TRP A 30 2.66 -3.34 25.39
C TRP A 30 2.18 -2.64 26.67
N SER A 31 0.89 -2.70 27.00
CA SER A 31 0.31 -2.13 28.22
C SER A 31 -0.02 -3.19 29.28
N GLY A 32 0.65 -4.36 29.21
CA GLY A 32 0.44 -5.50 30.11
C GLY A 32 -0.29 -6.66 29.42
N ASP A 33 -1.52 -6.42 28.95
CA ASP A 33 -2.27 -7.42 28.17
C ASP A 33 -1.74 -7.44 26.73
N PRO A 34 -1.18 -8.57 26.25
CA PRO A 34 -0.66 -8.66 24.90
C PRO A 34 -1.72 -8.47 23.82
N VAL A 35 -2.98 -8.83 24.11
CA VAL A 35 -4.10 -8.70 23.18
C VAL A 35 -4.47 -7.22 22.98
N LYS A 36 -4.15 -6.35 23.94
CA LYS A 36 -4.44 -4.91 23.89
C LYS A 36 -3.24 -4.07 23.47
N ALA A 37 -2.17 -4.70 22.96
CA ALA A 37 -0.99 -3.98 22.53
C ALA A 37 -1.33 -2.96 21.44
N GLY A 38 -0.77 -1.76 21.54
CA GLY A 38 -0.88 -0.74 20.50
C GLY A 38 0.06 -1.09 19.34
N LEU A 39 -0.47 -1.02 18.13
CA LEU A 39 0.27 -1.25 16.89
C LEU A 39 0.50 0.08 16.18
N ASP A 40 1.73 0.30 15.76
CA ASP A 40 2.09 1.34 14.81
C ASP A 40 3.22 0.79 13.94
N LEU A 41 2.86 -0.07 12.99
CA LEU A 41 3.81 -0.74 12.11
C LEU A 41 3.59 -0.25 10.68
N THR A 42 4.67 0.08 9.99
CA THR A 42 4.65 0.35 8.56
C THR A 42 5.54 -0.65 7.85
N ALA A 43 4.98 -1.33 6.86
CA ALA A 43 5.68 -2.33 6.08
C ALA A 43 5.72 -1.91 4.62
N LEU A 44 6.88 -2.06 3.97
CA LEU A 44 7.09 -1.74 2.57
C LEU A 44 7.20 -3.01 1.74
N TYR A 45 6.48 -3.06 0.62
CA TYR A 45 6.63 -4.08 -0.41
C TYR A 45 6.78 -3.45 -1.79
N ARG A 46 7.87 -3.80 -2.48
CA ARG A 46 8.10 -3.38 -3.87
C ARG A 46 7.44 -4.36 -4.83
N SER A 47 6.54 -3.83 -5.65
CA SER A 47 5.84 -4.58 -6.68
C SER A 47 6.16 -4.02 -8.06
N THR A 48 6.51 -4.88 -9.01
CA THR A 48 6.68 -4.45 -10.40
C THR A 48 5.47 -4.87 -11.21
N THR A 49 4.63 -3.91 -11.60
CA THR A 49 3.39 -4.18 -12.34
C THR A 49 3.08 -3.07 -13.35
N ALA A 50 2.24 -3.37 -14.34
CA ALA A 50 1.82 -2.39 -15.34
C ALA A 50 0.79 -1.40 -14.74
N PRO A 51 1.02 -0.08 -14.80
CA PRO A 51 0.07 0.92 -14.31
C PRO A 51 -1.23 0.97 -15.11
N TYR A 52 -1.28 0.37 -16.31
CA TYR A 52 -2.43 0.43 -17.20
C TYR A 52 -3.75 0.12 -16.48
N ALA A 53 -3.79 -0.94 -15.66
CA ALA A 53 -5.00 -1.32 -14.92
C ALA A 53 -5.46 -0.29 -13.89
N LEU A 54 -4.56 0.54 -13.36
CA LEU A 54 -4.90 1.60 -12.40
C LEU A 54 -5.64 2.76 -13.08
N VAL A 55 -5.29 3.06 -14.33
CA VAL A 55 -5.76 4.23 -15.09
C VAL A 55 -6.79 3.91 -16.18
N SER A 56 -6.88 2.65 -16.63
CA SER A 56 -7.75 2.24 -17.74
C SER A 56 -9.25 2.30 -17.44
N GLY A 57 -9.63 2.45 -16.17
CA GLY A 57 -11.04 2.62 -15.77
C GLY A 57 -11.61 4.00 -16.09
N SER A 58 -10.76 4.97 -16.45
CA SER A 58 -11.15 6.38 -16.53
C SER A 58 -11.60 6.79 -17.93
N GLU A 59 -10.82 6.53 -18.98
CA GLU A 59 -11.15 6.92 -20.37
C GLU A 59 -10.38 6.08 -21.41
N SER A 60 -10.82 6.08 -22.67
CA SER A 60 -10.10 5.46 -23.78
C SER A 60 -8.86 6.29 -24.14
N LEU A 61 -7.68 5.75 -23.86
CA LEU A 61 -6.39 6.43 -24.12
C LEU A 61 -5.91 6.17 -25.55
N PRO A 62 -5.14 7.09 -26.16
CA PRO A 62 -4.44 6.82 -27.42
C PRO A 62 -3.52 5.60 -27.32
N GLU A 63 -3.39 4.84 -28.39
CA GLU A 63 -2.66 3.56 -28.41
C GLU A 63 -1.20 3.68 -27.94
N GLU A 64 -0.52 4.78 -28.29
CA GLU A 64 0.83 5.07 -27.83
C GLU A 64 0.92 5.16 -26.30
N GLU A 65 -0.03 5.84 -25.66
CA GLU A 65 -0.07 5.99 -24.20
C GLU A 65 -0.46 4.67 -23.52
N GLN A 66 -1.39 3.91 -24.11
CA GLN A 66 -1.69 2.55 -23.63
C GLN A 66 -0.45 1.67 -23.64
N ASN A 67 0.33 1.71 -24.72
CA ASN A 67 1.55 0.92 -24.87
C ASN A 67 2.64 1.35 -23.86
N ARG A 68 2.70 2.64 -23.50
CA ARG A 68 3.57 3.12 -22.43
C ARG A 68 3.12 2.60 -21.06
N LEU A 69 1.83 2.63 -20.76
CA LEU A 69 1.25 2.20 -19.47
C LEU A 69 1.20 0.68 -19.29
N LYS A 70 1.33 -0.10 -20.37
CA LYS A 70 1.52 -1.55 -20.31
C LYS A 70 2.93 -1.96 -19.85
N LYS A 71 3.89 -1.02 -19.83
CA LYS A 71 5.25 -1.30 -19.35
C LYS A 71 5.26 -1.33 -17.81
N PRO A 72 5.88 -2.35 -17.19
CA PRO A 72 5.91 -2.46 -15.74
C PRO A 72 6.67 -1.31 -15.07
N LEU A 73 6.12 -0.81 -13.96
CA LEU A 73 6.74 0.20 -13.09
C LEU A 73 6.96 -0.38 -11.68
N PRO A 74 8.01 0.06 -10.96
CA PRO A 74 8.32 -0.39 -9.61
C PRO A 74 7.51 0.43 -8.58
N PHE A 75 6.35 -0.09 -8.20
CA PHE A 75 5.50 0.50 -7.17
C PHE A 75 6.00 0.13 -5.77
N ASP A 76 5.94 1.11 -4.87
CA ASP A 76 6.08 0.91 -3.44
C ASP A 76 4.68 0.78 -2.83
N VAL A 77 4.40 -0.36 -2.19
CA VAL A 77 3.17 -0.61 -1.45
C VAL A 77 3.50 -0.47 0.03
N LEU A 78 3.02 0.60 0.65
CA LEU A 78 3.11 0.79 2.09
C LEU A 78 1.84 0.26 2.74
N ILE A 79 2.03 -0.59 3.73
CA ILE A 79 0.95 -1.10 4.57
C ILE A 79 1.16 -0.54 5.97
N HIS A 80 0.18 0.20 6.46
CA HIS A 80 0.17 0.68 7.83
C HIS A 80 -0.77 -0.19 8.66
N PHE A 81 -0.24 -0.67 9.79
CA PHE A 81 -0.93 -1.43 10.81
C PHE A 81 -0.98 -0.58 12.07
N GLY A 82 -2.12 0.07 12.27
CA GLY A 82 -2.43 0.91 13.41
C GLY A 82 -3.36 0.22 14.41
N GLY A 83 -3.77 0.98 15.41
CA GLY A 83 -4.83 0.56 16.34
C GLY A 83 -4.35 -0.40 17.42
N ARG A 84 -5.22 -1.33 17.82
CA ARG A 84 -4.95 -2.31 18.89
C ARG A 84 -4.78 -3.70 18.29
N MET A 85 -4.02 -4.57 18.94
CA MET A 85 -3.80 -5.92 18.43
C MET A 85 -5.10 -6.75 18.31
N ASP A 86 -6.11 -6.48 19.14
CA ASP A 86 -7.44 -7.08 19.06
C ASP A 86 -8.41 -6.39 18.11
N ASP A 87 -8.05 -5.19 17.64
CA ASP A 87 -8.82 -4.39 16.69
C ASP A 87 -7.85 -3.60 15.80
N PRO A 88 -7.12 -4.28 14.91
CA PRO A 88 -6.08 -3.65 14.12
C PRO A 88 -6.70 -2.84 12.98
N GLU A 89 -6.21 -1.62 12.80
CA GLU A 89 -6.60 -0.77 11.68
C GLU A 89 -5.58 -0.93 10.56
N LEU A 90 -6.02 -1.41 9.40
CA LEU A 90 -5.14 -1.63 8.25
C LEU A 90 -5.41 -0.59 7.17
N THR A 91 -4.37 0.11 6.75
CA THR A 91 -4.45 1.00 5.60
C THR A 91 -3.32 0.73 4.61
N PHE A 92 -3.61 1.01 3.35
CA PHE A 92 -2.69 0.77 2.24
C PHE A 92 -2.47 2.09 1.50
N THR A 93 -1.21 2.37 1.18
CA THR A 93 -0.81 3.48 0.31
C THR A 93 0.05 2.92 -0.81
N LEU A 94 -0.30 3.28 -2.03
CA LEU A 94 0.45 2.92 -3.23
C LEU A 94 1.26 4.14 -3.69
N ASP A 95 2.54 3.93 -3.95
CA ASP A 95 3.47 4.99 -4.30
C ASP A 95 4.39 4.58 -5.47
N LEU A 96 5.02 5.57 -6.10
CA LEU A 96 6.05 5.50 -7.10
C LEU A 96 7.15 6.51 -6.77
N ASP A 97 8.40 6.16 -7.04
CA ASP A 97 9.50 7.12 -6.95
C ASP A 97 9.28 8.34 -7.85
N ASP A 98 9.74 9.52 -7.40
CA ASP A 98 9.58 10.83 -8.03
C ASP A 98 9.95 10.85 -9.52
N GLN A 99 10.92 10.03 -9.94
CA GLN A 99 11.32 9.95 -11.35
C GLN A 99 10.20 9.35 -12.23
N TYR A 100 9.44 8.39 -11.69
CA TYR A 100 8.33 7.74 -12.39
C TYR A 100 7.08 8.60 -12.33
N ARG A 101 6.76 9.19 -11.17
CA ARG A 101 5.62 10.12 -11.03
C ARG A 101 5.69 11.25 -12.06
N ARG A 102 6.84 11.91 -12.18
CA ARG A 102 7.06 12.99 -13.19
C ARG A 102 6.94 12.52 -14.63
N ARG A 103 7.27 11.26 -14.93
CA ARG A 103 7.22 10.69 -16.29
C ARG A 103 5.82 10.16 -16.65
N PHE A 104 5.00 9.87 -15.65
CA PHE A 104 3.68 9.27 -15.78
C PHE A 104 2.63 10.06 -14.98
N PRO A 105 2.33 11.32 -15.37
CA PRO A 105 1.44 12.21 -14.61
C PRO A 105 0.01 11.66 -14.48
N MET A 106 -0.46 10.84 -15.42
CA MET A 106 -1.77 10.18 -15.31
C MET A 106 -1.80 9.12 -14.21
N VAL A 107 -0.67 8.42 -14.01
CA VAL A 107 -0.54 7.43 -12.93
C VAL A 107 -0.43 8.17 -11.60
N ASP A 108 0.35 9.24 -11.55
CA ASP A 108 0.50 10.09 -10.36
C ASP A 108 -0.84 10.64 -9.88
N GLY A 109 -1.64 11.27 -10.76
CA GLY A 109 -2.97 11.76 -10.40
C GLY A 109 -3.93 10.64 -9.95
N ARG A 110 -3.77 9.42 -10.47
CA ARG A 110 -4.54 8.26 -9.99
C ARG A 110 -4.10 7.80 -8.61
N LEU A 111 -2.80 7.82 -8.31
CA LEU A 111 -2.28 7.51 -6.97
C LEU A 111 -2.79 8.52 -5.94
N GLU A 112 -2.76 9.82 -6.27
CA GLU A 112 -3.32 10.87 -5.42
C GLU A 112 -4.83 10.66 -5.16
N ALA A 113 -5.59 10.27 -6.18
CA ALA A 113 -7.01 9.98 -6.01
C ALA A 113 -7.25 8.77 -5.08
N LEU A 114 -6.39 7.75 -5.11
CA LEU A 114 -6.51 6.58 -4.24
C LEU A 114 -6.12 6.88 -2.78
N ASP A 115 -5.24 7.86 -2.56
CA ASP A 115 -4.80 8.26 -1.21
C ASP A 115 -5.83 9.17 -0.50
N GLN A 116 -6.80 9.72 -1.23
CA GLN A 116 -7.85 10.54 -0.63
C GLN A 116 -8.77 9.71 0.30
N PRO A 117 -9.01 10.16 1.54
CA PRO A 117 -9.77 9.42 2.54
C PRO A 117 -11.23 9.11 2.12
N GLY A 118 -11.83 9.94 1.24
CA GLY A 118 -13.18 9.71 0.72
C GLY A 118 -13.33 8.49 -0.20
N ASN A 119 -12.23 7.96 -0.75
CA ASN A 119 -12.25 6.74 -1.58
C ASN A 119 -12.04 5.45 -0.77
N LYS A 120 -11.63 5.53 0.51
CA LYS A 120 -11.51 4.35 1.39
C LYS A 120 -12.87 3.75 1.75
N GLU A 121 -13.91 4.58 1.91
CA GLU A 121 -15.27 4.14 2.24
C GLU A 121 -15.96 3.36 1.10
N GLU A 122 -15.56 3.56 -0.17
CA GLU A 122 -16.19 2.88 -1.32
C GLU A 122 -15.62 1.46 -1.53
N LEU A 123 -14.38 1.20 -1.09
CA LEU A 123 -13.78 -0.14 -1.07
C LEU A 123 -14.41 -1.02 0.01
N GLU A 124 -14.75 -0.44 1.16
CA GLU A 124 -15.36 -1.15 2.29
C GLU A 124 -16.84 -1.51 2.07
N ARG A 125 -17.51 -0.86 1.10
CA ARG A 125 -18.89 -1.20 0.70
C ARG A 125 -18.99 -2.31 -0.35
N GLN A 126 -17.87 -2.78 -0.91
CA GLN A 126 -17.84 -3.89 -1.86
C GLN A 126 -17.46 -5.24 -1.22
N VAL A 127 -17.43 -5.32 0.11
CA VAL A 127 -17.28 -6.57 0.87
C VAL A 127 -18.51 -6.89 1.71
#